data_AF-A0A955WQZ8-F1
#
_entry.id   AF-A0A955WQZ8-F1
#
_cell.length_a   1.000
_cell.length_b   1.000
_cell.length_c   1.000
_cell.angle_alpha   90.00
_cell.angle_beta   90.00
_cell.angle_gamma   90.00
#
_symmetry.space_group_name_H-M   'P 1'
#
loop_
_entity.id
_entity.type
_entity.pdbx_description
1 polymer ?
#
loop_
_entity_poly.entity_id
_entity_poly.type
_entity_poly.pdbx_seq_one_letter_code
_entity_poly.pdbx_strand_id
1 'polypeptide(L)'
;MRLAPLKLLALTAALAVSGPAHATPPPPPDPAGIEGHAFDSLLGRFADTTAESLLGERVAPAAVEKIDFDVSKAEFHDLVLSKLPLSAAQRAALARQGFVVAPQNKRYSMGSAYHWIYTQDLPVFVSVDSTLHAWHRSFDEILSRLESEVFATLIYEVAWDAREQLKTWAGAKPSPAALLALKDAELYLTVALNLVRGGTVVSGLGQDAEVKAILKKIEALELEQGPATALYGGHRAVDYSQFKPRGHYTKSELLQQYFRAMMWL
;
A
#
# COMPACT_ATOMS: atom_id res chain seq x y z
N MET A 1 6.74 25.08 -44.94
CA MET A 1 5.51 24.25 -44.89
C MET A 1 5.27 23.92 -43.42
N ARG A 2 4.34 24.60 -42.75
CA ARG A 2 4.09 24.40 -41.30
C ARG A 2 3.34 23.08 -41.11
N LEU A 3 3.92 22.14 -40.36
CA LEU A 3 3.23 20.92 -39.91
C LEU A 3 2.07 21.33 -39.01
N ALA A 4 0.84 20.98 -39.42
CA ALA A 4 -0.34 21.12 -38.59
C ALA A 4 -0.27 20.12 -37.41
N PRO A 5 -0.79 20.45 -36.22
CA PRO A 5 -0.82 19.53 -35.10
C PRO A 5 -1.76 18.35 -35.42
N LEU A 6 -1.20 17.13 -35.45
CA LEU A 6 -1.92 15.88 -35.66
C LEU A 6 -2.78 15.60 -34.41
N LYS A 7 -4.11 15.56 -34.56
CA LYS A 7 -5.05 15.23 -33.46
C LYS A 7 -5.48 13.76 -33.61
N LEU A 8 -4.89 12.88 -32.80
CA LEU A 8 -5.13 11.44 -32.79
C LEU A 8 -6.23 11.07 -31.78
N LEU A 9 -7.23 10.29 -32.19
CA LEU A 9 -8.21 9.69 -31.27
C LEU A 9 -7.65 8.37 -30.75
N ALA A 10 -7.34 8.32 -29.45
CA ALA A 10 -6.73 7.16 -28.79
C ALA A 10 -7.72 6.51 -27.80
N LEU A 11 -7.74 5.18 -27.76
CA LEU A 11 -8.48 4.42 -26.75
C LEU A 11 -7.58 4.15 -25.54
N THR A 12 -7.90 4.73 -24.39
CA THR A 12 -7.17 4.53 -23.13
C THR A 12 -7.89 3.56 -22.21
N ALA A 13 -7.13 2.67 -21.55
CA ALA A 13 -7.63 1.86 -20.43
C ALA A 13 -7.13 2.49 -19.12
N ALA A 14 -8.01 3.18 -18.40
CA ALA A 14 -7.71 3.77 -17.10
C ALA A 14 -8.34 2.93 -15.98
N LEU A 15 -7.56 2.59 -14.96
CA LEU A 15 -8.01 1.95 -13.73
C LEU A 15 -8.05 3.01 -12.62
N ALA A 16 -9.25 3.35 -12.15
CA ALA A 16 -9.43 4.19 -10.97
C ALA A 16 -9.34 3.32 -9.72
N VAL A 17 -8.29 3.53 -8.91
CA VAL A 17 -8.19 2.95 -7.55
C VAL A 17 -8.67 4.01 -6.57
N SER A 18 -9.82 3.77 -5.93
CA SER A 18 -10.26 4.54 -4.77
C SER A 18 -9.88 3.77 -3.50
N GLY A 19 -8.82 4.21 -2.81
CA GLY A 19 -8.50 3.76 -1.45
C GLY A 19 -9.05 4.76 -0.42
N PRO A 20 -9.55 4.31 0.75
CA PRO A 20 -9.93 5.22 1.84
C PRO A 20 -8.67 5.77 2.53
N ALA A 21 -8.73 7.05 2.92
CA ALA A 21 -7.69 7.71 3.69
C ALA A 21 -7.78 7.32 5.17
N HIS A 22 -6.68 6.82 5.74
CA HIS A 22 -6.46 6.79 7.19
C HIS A 22 -5.13 7.48 7.53
N ALA A 23 -5.11 8.14 8.68
CA ALA A 23 -4.10 9.11 9.11
C ALA A 23 -2.70 8.50 9.32
N THR A 24 -1.67 9.26 8.92
CA THR A 24 -0.25 8.93 9.11
C THR A 24 0.34 9.52 10.41
N PRO A 25 1.23 8.79 11.11
CA PRO A 25 2.00 9.25 12.28
C PRO A 25 3.18 10.18 11.88
N PRO A 26 3.89 10.83 12.83
CA PRO A 26 4.86 11.89 12.52
C PRO A 26 6.16 11.40 11.84
N PRO A 27 6.85 12.28 11.10
CA PRO A 27 7.95 11.91 10.21
C PRO A 27 9.31 11.65 10.90
N PRO A 28 10.20 10.86 10.27
CA PRO A 28 11.60 10.68 10.68
C PRO A 28 12.45 11.94 10.39
N PRO A 29 13.65 12.08 11.00
CA PRO A 29 14.50 13.26 10.80
C PRO A 29 15.06 13.35 9.37
N ASP A 30 15.18 14.61 8.91
CA ASP A 30 15.34 15.04 7.53
C ASP A 30 16.64 14.53 6.86
N PRO A 31 16.57 13.87 5.68
CA PRO A 31 17.73 13.71 4.83
C PRO A 31 18.00 15.08 4.19
N ALA A 32 19.04 15.77 4.64
CA ALA A 32 19.51 17.01 4.03
C ALA A 32 19.91 16.75 2.56
N GLY A 33 18.93 16.86 1.67
CA GLY A 33 19.02 16.69 0.24
C GLY A 33 18.19 17.76 -0.47
N ILE A 34 18.32 17.82 -1.79
CA ILE A 34 17.72 18.84 -2.69
C ILE A 34 16.22 19.06 -2.43
N GLU A 35 15.51 18.05 -1.92
CA GLU A 35 14.09 18.10 -1.56
C GLU A 35 13.80 18.94 -0.31
N GLY A 36 14.68 18.93 0.70
CA GLY A 36 14.52 19.69 1.94
C GLY A 36 14.58 21.20 1.71
N HIS A 37 15.49 21.67 0.84
CA HIS A 37 15.55 23.10 0.50
C HIS A 37 14.33 23.61 -0.28
N ALA A 38 13.76 22.76 -1.15
CA ALA A 38 12.51 23.09 -1.84
C ALA A 38 11.33 23.07 -0.86
N PHE A 39 11.30 22.12 0.07
CA PHE A 39 10.27 22.01 1.09
C PHE A 39 10.34 23.17 2.11
N ASP A 40 11.50 23.52 2.64
CA ASP A 40 11.70 24.65 3.56
C ASP A 40 11.30 25.99 2.91
N SER A 41 11.61 26.16 1.63
CA SER A 41 11.18 27.34 0.87
C SER A 41 9.66 27.41 0.72
N LEU A 42 9.01 26.26 0.52
CA LEU A 42 7.54 26.16 0.48
C LEU A 42 6.92 26.33 1.87
N LEU A 43 7.53 25.76 2.90
CA LEU A 43 7.09 25.86 4.29
C LEU A 43 7.18 27.32 4.77
N GLY A 44 8.27 28.03 4.47
CA GLY A 44 8.40 29.45 4.76
C GLY A 44 7.42 30.34 3.97
N ARG A 45 7.02 29.92 2.76
CA ARG A 45 5.99 30.60 1.96
C ARG A 45 4.57 30.39 2.49
N PHE A 46 4.31 29.24 3.12
CA PHE A 46 2.97 28.82 3.54
C PHE A 46 2.83 28.61 5.06
N ALA A 47 3.77 29.14 5.86
CA ALA A 47 3.86 28.90 7.29
C ALA A 47 2.58 29.28 8.06
N ASP A 48 1.89 30.33 7.61
CA ASP A 48 0.68 30.87 8.24
C ASP A 48 -0.59 30.61 7.39
N THR A 49 -0.51 29.73 6.39
CA THR A 49 -1.62 29.49 5.46
C THR A 49 -2.59 28.44 6.02
N THR A 50 -3.88 28.76 6.10
CA THR A 50 -4.89 27.77 6.50
C THR A 50 -5.11 26.73 5.40
N ALA A 51 -5.63 25.55 5.77
CA ALA A 51 -5.98 24.52 4.81
C ALA A 51 -6.96 25.03 3.74
N GLU A 52 -7.90 25.92 4.09
CA GLU A 52 -8.81 26.54 3.11
C GLU A 52 -8.07 27.47 2.14
N SER A 53 -7.07 28.22 2.63
CA SER A 53 -6.29 29.13 1.78
C SER A 53 -5.38 28.36 0.81
N LEU A 54 -4.74 27.27 1.25
CA LEU A 54 -4.00 26.36 0.36
C LEU A 54 -4.89 25.68 -0.68
N LEU A 55 -6.10 25.27 -0.29
CA LEU A 55 -7.09 24.72 -1.22
C LEU A 55 -7.60 25.77 -2.21
N GLY A 56 -7.70 27.03 -1.80
CA GLY A 56 -8.04 28.17 -2.65
C GLY A 56 -6.95 28.56 -3.65
N GLU A 57 -5.67 28.36 -3.28
CA GLU A 57 -4.52 28.56 -4.16
C GLU A 57 -4.22 27.38 -5.09
N ARG A 58 -4.80 26.19 -4.83
CA ARG A 58 -4.75 25.11 -5.80
C ARG A 58 -5.36 25.63 -7.10
N VAL A 59 -4.51 25.77 -8.11
CA VAL A 59 -4.94 25.78 -9.50
C VAL A 59 -5.45 24.37 -9.78
N ALA A 60 -6.66 24.06 -9.30
CA ALA A 60 -7.42 22.97 -9.87
C ALA A 60 -7.46 23.28 -11.37
N PRO A 61 -6.97 22.38 -12.24
CA PRO A 61 -7.07 22.62 -13.67
C PRO A 61 -8.53 22.92 -13.95
N ALA A 62 -8.79 24.12 -14.50
CA ALA A 62 -10.16 24.58 -14.72
C ALA A 62 -10.89 23.47 -15.48
N ALA A 63 -12.04 23.06 -14.95
CA ALA A 63 -12.84 22.04 -15.61
C ALA A 63 -13.19 22.58 -17.00
N VAL A 64 -12.62 21.96 -18.03
CA VAL A 64 -12.89 22.34 -19.41
C VAL A 64 -14.30 21.88 -19.73
N GLU A 65 -15.28 22.79 -19.67
CA GLU A 65 -16.69 22.47 -19.94
C GLU A 65 -16.92 21.96 -21.37
N LYS A 66 -16.05 22.37 -22.30
CA LYS A 66 -16.11 21.99 -23.71
C LYS A 66 -14.72 21.94 -24.34
N ILE A 67 -14.44 20.86 -25.04
CA ILE A 67 -13.22 20.69 -25.83
C ILE A 67 -13.12 21.74 -26.96
N ASP A 68 -11.90 22.17 -27.26
CA ASP A 68 -11.57 23.15 -28.31
C ASP A 68 -11.48 22.51 -29.72
N PHE A 69 -11.73 21.21 -29.82
CA PHE A 69 -11.56 20.43 -31.04
C PHE A 69 -12.74 19.53 -31.33
N ASP A 70 -12.93 19.26 -32.61
CA ASP A 70 -14.00 18.40 -33.10
C ASP A 70 -13.51 16.95 -33.17
N VAL A 71 -14.07 16.08 -32.32
CA VAL A 71 -13.71 14.66 -32.23
C VAL A 71 -14.04 13.91 -33.53
N SER A 72 -15.05 14.37 -34.29
CA SER A 72 -15.45 13.73 -35.54
C SER A 72 -14.40 13.86 -36.65
N LYS A 73 -13.48 14.82 -36.51
CA LYS A 73 -12.40 15.06 -37.49
C LYS A 73 -11.12 14.27 -37.18
N ALA A 74 -11.11 13.45 -36.14
CA ALA A 74 -9.95 12.64 -35.80
C ALA A 74 -9.74 11.51 -36.84
N GLU A 75 -8.48 11.25 -37.17
CA GLU A 75 -8.06 10.36 -38.28
C GLU A 75 -8.68 8.96 -38.25
N PHE A 76 -8.93 8.41 -37.06
CA PHE A 76 -9.46 7.06 -36.86
C PHE A 76 -10.88 7.02 -36.27
N HIS A 77 -11.60 8.15 -36.30
CA HIS A 77 -12.91 8.29 -35.66
C HIS A 77 -13.92 7.22 -36.11
N ASP A 78 -14.11 7.06 -37.42
CA ASP A 78 -15.11 6.14 -37.97
C ASP A 78 -14.73 4.67 -37.75
N LEU A 79 -13.44 4.36 -37.86
CA LEU A 79 -12.90 3.03 -37.57
C LEU A 79 -13.15 2.65 -36.10
N VAL A 80 -12.83 3.54 -35.16
CA VAL A 80 -13.04 3.32 -33.72
C VAL A 80 -14.52 3.08 -33.43
N LEU A 81 -15.42 3.92 -33.96
CA LEU A 81 -16.87 3.79 -33.74
C LEU A 81 -17.50 2.56 -34.40
N SER A 82 -16.88 2.01 -35.45
CA SER A 82 -17.32 0.75 -36.08
C SER A 82 -17.06 -0.47 -35.19
N LYS A 83 -15.95 -0.45 -34.44
CA LYS A 83 -15.52 -1.55 -33.55
C LYS A 83 -15.98 -1.36 -32.10
N LEU A 84 -16.28 -0.12 -31.70
CA LEU A 84 -16.81 0.26 -30.40
C LEU A 84 -18.19 0.93 -30.58
N PRO A 85 -19.28 0.14 -30.61
CA PRO A 85 -20.61 0.71 -30.68
C PRO A 85 -20.93 1.44 -29.37
N LEU A 86 -20.85 2.77 -29.40
CA LEU A 86 -21.23 3.65 -28.30
C LEU A 86 -22.73 3.98 -28.34
N SER A 87 -23.37 4.05 -27.17
CA SER A 87 -24.74 4.53 -27.02
C SER A 87 -24.86 6.02 -27.39
N ALA A 88 -26.09 6.50 -27.64
CA ALA A 88 -26.33 7.92 -27.93
C ALA A 88 -25.81 8.84 -26.81
N ALA A 89 -25.99 8.44 -25.55
CA ALA A 89 -25.48 9.17 -24.39
C ALA A 89 -23.94 9.21 -24.35
N GLN A 90 -23.28 8.10 -24.69
CA GLN A 90 -21.83 8.01 -24.75
C GLN A 90 -21.23 8.85 -25.89
N ARG A 91 -21.90 8.89 -27.05
CA ARG A 91 -21.50 9.75 -28.18
C ARG A 91 -21.64 11.23 -27.83
N ALA A 92 -22.72 11.60 -27.15
CA ALA A 92 -22.91 12.97 -26.65
C ALA A 92 -21.84 13.34 -25.61
N ALA A 93 -21.48 12.43 -24.70
CA ALA A 93 -20.41 12.63 -23.74
C ALA A 93 -19.05 12.80 -24.44
N LEU A 94 -18.73 11.94 -25.41
CA LEU A 94 -17.50 12.02 -26.19
C LEU A 94 -17.39 13.35 -26.96
N ALA A 95 -18.48 13.82 -27.58
CA ALA A 95 -18.51 15.09 -28.30
C ALA A 95 -18.35 16.31 -27.37
N ARG A 96 -18.83 16.23 -26.12
CA ARG A 96 -18.74 17.32 -25.14
C ARG A 96 -17.37 17.37 -24.44
N GLN A 97 -16.88 16.21 -23.99
CA GLN A 97 -15.76 16.07 -23.06
C GLN A 97 -14.48 15.54 -23.72
N GLY A 98 -14.55 15.03 -24.96
CA GLY A 98 -13.40 14.46 -25.68
C GLY A 98 -13.00 13.07 -25.22
N PHE A 99 -13.64 12.52 -24.18
CA PHE A 99 -13.43 11.16 -23.73
C PHE A 99 -14.76 10.53 -23.29
N VAL A 100 -14.80 9.20 -23.28
CA VAL A 100 -15.93 8.44 -22.75
C VAL A 100 -15.45 7.11 -22.17
N VAL A 101 -16.02 6.71 -21.05
CA VAL A 101 -15.77 5.39 -20.46
C VAL A 101 -16.80 4.41 -21.03
N ALA A 102 -16.33 3.51 -21.88
CA ALA A 102 -17.16 2.44 -22.42
C ALA A 102 -17.00 1.18 -21.55
N PRO A 103 -18.09 0.57 -21.07
CA PRO A 103 -18.02 -0.71 -20.37
C PRO A 103 -17.56 -1.78 -21.36
N GLN A 104 -16.30 -2.19 -21.24
CA GLN A 104 -15.75 -3.33 -21.94
C GLN A 104 -15.88 -4.53 -21.02
N ASN A 105 -16.41 -5.66 -21.54
CA ASN A 105 -16.46 -6.90 -20.78
C ASN A 105 -15.06 -7.21 -20.22
N LYS A 106 -15.02 -7.29 -18.87
CA LYS A 106 -13.88 -7.48 -17.98
C LYS A 106 -12.56 -7.87 -18.66
N ARG A 107 -11.78 -6.88 -19.08
CA ARG A 107 -10.37 -7.11 -19.45
C ARG A 107 -9.54 -7.09 -18.18
N TYR A 108 -8.90 -8.21 -17.87
CA TYR A 108 -8.23 -8.44 -16.59
C TYR A 108 -6.86 -7.76 -16.46
N SER A 109 -6.27 -7.30 -17.57
CA SER A 109 -4.98 -6.60 -17.56
C SER A 109 -4.85 -5.59 -18.70
N MET A 110 -3.98 -4.60 -18.52
CA MET A 110 -3.64 -3.64 -19.59
C MET A 110 -3.05 -4.35 -20.82
N GLY A 111 -2.28 -5.43 -20.63
CA GLY A 111 -1.78 -6.26 -21.72
C GLY A 111 -2.91 -6.89 -22.55
N SER A 112 -3.94 -7.45 -21.89
CA SER A 112 -5.13 -7.96 -22.60
C SER A 112 -5.91 -6.86 -23.33
N ALA A 113 -5.92 -5.64 -22.78
CA ALA A 113 -6.54 -4.49 -23.42
C ALA A 113 -5.80 -4.07 -24.69
N TYR A 114 -4.47 -3.95 -24.63
CA TYR A 114 -3.66 -3.60 -25.80
C TYR A 114 -3.69 -4.68 -26.88
N HIS A 115 -3.62 -5.96 -26.48
CA HIS A 115 -3.71 -7.05 -27.44
C HIS A 115 -5.04 -7.00 -28.20
N TRP A 116 -6.17 -6.76 -27.52
CA TRP A 116 -7.45 -6.61 -28.20
C TRP A 116 -7.44 -5.44 -29.19
N ILE A 117 -6.94 -4.25 -28.79
CA ILE A 117 -6.90 -3.07 -29.67
C ILE A 117 -6.09 -3.41 -30.93
N TYR A 118 -4.93 -4.04 -30.74
CA TYR A 118 -4.07 -4.50 -31.81
C TYR A 118 -4.76 -5.50 -32.75
N THR A 119 -5.44 -6.53 -32.21
CA THR A 119 -6.14 -7.53 -33.03
C THR A 119 -7.34 -6.99 -33.81
N GLN A 120 -7.83 -5.80 -33.47
CA GLN A 120 -8.93 -5.12 -34.17
C GLN A 120 -8.42 -4.07 -35.17
N ASP A 121 -7.10 -3.98 -35.39
CA ASP A 121 -6.43 -2.96 -36.21
C ASP A 121 -6.80 -1.52 -35.77
N LEU A 122 -7.06 -1.33 -34.47
CA LEU A 122 -7.35 -0.03 -33.89
C LEU A 122 -6.04 0.68 -33.48
N PRO A 123 -6.01 2.03 -33.48
CA PRO A 123 -4.84 2.78 -33.02
C PRO A 123 -4.56 2.50 -31.54
N VAL A 124 -3.37 1.95 -31.26
CA VAL A 124 -2.92 1.64 -29.90
C VAL A 124 -2.18 2.84 -29.32
N PHE A 125 -2.67 3.34 -28.19
CA PHE A 125 -1.94 4.29 -27.36
C PHE A 125 -1.46 3.60 -26.09
N VAL A 126 -0.14 3.53 -25.92
CA VAL A 126 0.48 2.98 -24.71
C VAL A 126 0.70 4.11 -23.73
N SER A 127 -0.06 4.11 -22.63
CA SER A 127 0.09 5.13 -21.58
C SER A 127 1.23 4.78 -20.61
N VAL A 128 1.75 5.81 -19.94
CA VAL A 128 2.73 5.67 -18.85
C VAL A 128 2.17 4.80 -17.72
N ASP A 129 0.87 4.86 -17.46
CA ASP A 129 0.20 4.04 -16.42
C ASP A 129 0.43 2.55 -16.63
N SER A 130 0.52 2.08 -17.88
CA SER A 130 0.78 0.67 -18.15
C SER A 130 2.19 0.23 -17.83
N THR A 131 3.16 1.11 -18.04
CA THR A 131 4.53 0.89 -17.61
C THR A 131 4.62 0.94 -16.08
N LEU A 132 3.98 1.92 -15.43
CA LEU A 132 3.96 2.03 -13.97
C LEU A 132 3.26 0.85 -13.30
N HIS A 133 2.17 0.36 -13.89
CA HIS A 133 1.47 -0.83 -13.40
C HIS A 133 2.35 -2.09 -13.52
N ALA A 134 3.04 -2.27 -14.64
CA ALA A 134 3.97 -3.39 -14.83
C ALA A 134 5.14 -3.32 -13.85
N TRP A 135 5.69 -2.12 -13.62
CA TRP A 135 6.72 -1.90 -12.62
C TRP A 135 6.23 -2.22 -11.20
N HIS A 136 5.07 -1.69 -10.79
CA HIS A 136 4.49 -1.97 -9.47
C HIS A 136 4.25 -3.47 -9.26
N ARG A 137 3.73 -4.17 -10.28
CA ARG A 137 3.52 -5.63 -10.22
C ARG A 137 4.82 -6.40 -10.07
N SER A 138 5.89 -5.93 -10.71
CA SER A 138 7.22 -6.53 -10.60
C SER A 138 7.81 -6.29 -9.21
N PHE A 139 7.65 -5.09 -8.65
CA PHE A 139 8.08 -4.74 -7.31
C PHE A 139 7.35 -5.56 -6.23
N ASP A 140 6.02 -5.65 -6.31
CA ASP A 140 5.20 -6.49 -5.40
C ASP A 140 5.66 -7.95 -5.40
N GLU A 141 5.94 -8.51 -6.58
CA GLU A 141 6.42 -9.89 -6.71
C GLU A 141 7.83 -10.06 -6.13
N ILE A 142 8.74 -9.12 -6.36
CA ILE A 142 10.09 -9.15 -5.78
C ILE A 142 10.00 -9.09 -4.25
N LEU A 143 9.20 -8.17 -3.69
CA LEU A 143 9.01 -8.08 -2.24
C LEU A 143 8.40 -9.37 -1.68
N SER A 144 7.32 -9.86 -2.27
CA SER A 144 6.66 -11.09 -1.83
C SER A 144 7.62 -12.29 -1.84
N ARG A 145 8.56 -12.37 -2.79
CA ARG A 145 9.60 -13.40 -2.83
C ARG A 145 10.65 -13.20 -1.76
N LEU A 146 11.18 -11.99 -1.59
CA LEU A 146 12.14 -11.70 -0.52
C LEU A 146 11.57 -12.00 0.85
N GLU A 147 10.32 -11.63 1.09
CA GLU A 147 9.63 -11.88 2.35
C GLU A 147 9.45 -13.38 2.62
N SER A 148 9.07 -14.15 1.60
CA SER A 148 8.81 -15.59 1.76
C SER A 148 10.07 -16.46 1.75
N GLU A 149 11.09 -16.11 0.96
CA GLU A 149 12.30 -16.92 0.79
C GLU A 149 13.42 -16.52 1.74
N VAL A 150 13.46 -15.25 2.17
CA VAL A 150 14.58 -14.70 2.95
C VAL A 150 14.11 -14.15 4.30
N PHE A 151 13.24 -13.13 4.31
CA PHE A 151 12.95 -12.38 5.54
C PHE A 151 12.16 -13.18 6.58
N ALA A 152 11.24 -14.06 6.17
CA ALA A 152 10.52 -14.91 7.11
C ALA A 152 11.45 -15.82 7.93
N THR A 153 12.55 -16.29 7.33
CA THR A 153 13.56 -17.07 8.04
C THR A 153 14.45 -16.17 8.90
N LEU A 154 14.95 -15.06 8.33
CA LEU A 154 15.85 -14.15 9.05
C LEU A 154 15.20 -13.51 10.29
N ILE A 155 13.93 -13.08 10.19
CA ILE A 155 13.23 -12.47 11.33
C ILE A 155 13.07 -13.48 12.48
N TYR A 156 12.85 -14.76 12.15
CA TYR A 156 12.78 -15.81 13.15
C TYR A 156 14.14 -16.04 13.82
N GLU A 157 15.22 -16.15 13.03
CA GLU A 157 16.58 -16.37 13.54
C GLU A 157 17.02 -15.21 14.45
N VAL A 158 16.82 -13.97 14.01
CA VAL A 158 17.18 -12.78 14.80
C VAL A 158 16.36 -12.71 16.09
N ALA A 159 15.04 -12.94 16.04
CA ALA A 159 14.20 -12.95 17.23
C ALA A 159 14.55 -14.10 18.19
N TRP A 160 14.96 -15.25 17.65
CA TRP A 160 15.38 -16.41 18.42
C TRP A 160 16.69 -16.12 19.15
N ASP A 161 17.71 -15.64 18.44
CA ASP A 161 19.02 -15.34 19.00
C ASP A 161 18.95 -14.21 20.05
N ALA A 162 18.16 -13.16 19.78
CA ALA A 162 17.90 -12.10 20.74
C ALA A 162 17.28 -12.66 22.03
N ARG A 163 16.33 -13.60 21.90
CA ARG A 163 15.68 -14.23 23.04
C ARG A 163 16.62 -15.15 23.83
N GLU A 164 17.49 -15.90 23.16
CA GLU A 164 18.51 -16.69 23.85
C GLU A 164 19.49 -15.80 24.63
N GLN A 165 19.87 -14.64 24.08
CA GLN A 165 20.71 -13.67 24.78
C GLN A 165 20.03 -13.11 26.05
N LEU A 166 18.70 -12.92 26.03
CA LEU A 166 17.95 -12.51 27.22
C LEU A 166 18.04 -13.53 28.36
N LYS A 167 18.06 -14.84 28.05
CA LYS A 167 18.21 -15.89 29.07
C LYS A 167 19.57 -15.81 29.75
N THR A 168 20.63 -15.53 29.00
CA THR A 168 21.97 -15.32 29.56
C THR A 168 21.98 -14.15 30.55
N TRP A 169 21.34 -13.04 30.20
CA TRP A 169 21.24 -11.89 31.11
C TRP A 169 20.36 -12.15 32.33
N ALA A 170 19.29 -12.92 32.19
CA ALA A 170 18.46 -13.35 33.32
C ALA A 170 19.24 -14.25 34.31
N GLY A 171 20.15 -15.09 33.80
CA GLY A 171 21.04 -15.91 34.62
C GLY A 171 22.09 -15.13 35.42
N ALA A 172 22.40 -13.89 35.02
CA ALA A 172 23.41 -13.04 35.65
C ALA A 172 22.94 -12.35 36.96
N LYS A 173 21.84 -12.82 37.57
CA LYS A 173 21.21 -12.25 38.79
C LYS A 173 20.97 -10.73 38.67
N PRO A 174 20.16 -10.30 37.69
CA PRO A 174 19.84 -8.89 37.50
C PRO A 174 19.09 -8.31 38.71
N SER A 175 19.08 -6.98 38.82
CA SER A 175 18.24 -6.28 39.80
C SER A 175 16.75 -6.57 39.57
N PRO A 176 15.86 -6.39 40.57
CA PRO A 176 14.43 -6.62 40.39
C PRO A 176 13.81 -5.83 39.23
N ALA A 177 14.24 -4.58 39.04
CA ALA A 177 13.79 -3.74 37.93
C ALA A 177 14.28 -4.26 36.57
N ALA A 178 15.54 -4.72 36.49
CA ALA A 178 16.07 -5.31 35.27
C ALA A 178 15.40 -6.65 34.93
N LEU A 179 15.01 -7.44 35.94
CA LEU A 179 14.26 -8.69 35.73
C LEU A 179 12.88 -8.43 35.10
N LEU A 180 12.19 -7.36 35.49
CA LEU A 180 10.92 -6.96 34.86
C LEU A 180 11.11 -6.60 33.39
N ALA A 181 12.12 -5.78 33.07
CA ALA A 181 12.42 -5.42 31.68
C ALA A 181 12.79 -6.64 30.82
N LEU A 182 13.54 -7.59 31.38
CA LEU A 182 13.88 -8.85 30.70
C LEU A 182 12.64 -9.71 30.44
N LYS A 183 11.71 -9.76 31.40
CA LYS A 183 10.42 -10.44 31.23
C LYS A 183 9.58 -9.82 30.12
N ASP A 184 9.47 -8.50 30.08
CA ASP A 184 8.73 -7.82 29.00
C ASP A 184 9.34 -8.08 27.62
N ALA A 185 10.67 -8.00 27.50
CA ALA A 185 11.37 -8.26 26.24
C ALA A 185 11.21 -9.74 25.82
N GLU A 186 11.27 -10.67 26.77
CA GLU A 186 11.07 -12.09 26.49
C GLU A 186 9.63 -12.40 26.07
N LEU A 187 8.64 -11.78 26.71
CA LEU A 187 7.23 -11.88 26.32
C LEU A 187 7.03 -11.37 24.89
N TYR A 188 7.56 -10.19 24.58
CA TYR A 188 7.48 -9.58 23.27
C TYR A 188 8.07 -10.46 22.16
N LEU A 189 9.30 -10.95 22.35
CA LEU A 189 9.96 -11.83 21.37
C LEU A 189 9.29 -13.20 21.27
N THR A 190 8.78 -13.75 22.38
CA THR A 190 8.09 -15.05 22.36
C THR A 190 6.77 -14.97 21.59
N VAL A 191 6.01 -13.88 21.74
CA VAL A 191 4.82 -13.64 20.91
C VAL A 191 5.22 -13.56 19.43
N ALA A 192 6.25 -12.78 19.09
CA ALA A 192 6.74 -12.67 17.71
C ALA A 192 7.11 -14.04 17.09
N LEU A 193 7.89 -14.85 17.82
CA LEU A 193 8.33 -16.17 17.37
C LEU A 193 7.15 -17.13 17.15
N ASN A 194 6.12 -17.05 17.99
CA ASN A 194 4.89 -17.83 17.81
C ASN A 194 4.10 -17.37 16.58
N LEU A 195 4.11 -16.07 16.25
CA LEU A 195 3.44 -15.55 15.06
C LEU A 195 4.14 -15.96 13.76
N VAL A 196 5.48 -15.96 13.71
CA VAL A 196 6.25 -16.31 12.49
C VAL A 196 6.14 -17.80 12.14
N ARG A 197 6.07 -18.70 13.14
CA ARG A 197 6.09 -20.17 12.92
C ARG A 197 4.83 -20.92 13.40
N GLY A 198 3.78 -20.22 13.80
CA GLY A 198 2.49 -20.86 14.12
C GLY A 198 2.41 -21.55 15.51
N GLY A 199 3.05 -20.99 16.54
CA GLY A 199 2.55 -21.21 17.91
C GLY A 199 3.20 -22.29 18.79
N THR A 200 4.45 -22.70 18.56
CA THR A 200 5.10 -23.78 19.35
C THR A 200 6.14 -23.31 20.38
N VAL A 201 6.37 -22.01 20.52
CA VAL A 201 7.48 -21.48 21.32
C VAL A 201 7.00 -21.16 22.74
N VAL A 202 7.49 -21.95 23.71
CA VAL A 202 7.23 -21.79 25.16
C VAL A 202 8.10 -20.67 25.73
N SER A 203 7.59 -19.86 26.66
CA SER A 203 8.33 -18.80 27.35
C SER A 203 9.48 -19.36 28.21
N GLY A 204 10.64 -18.71 28.15
CA GLY A 204 11.84 -19.06 28.90
C GLY A 204 11.82 -18.51 30.33
N LEU A 205 10.94 -17.55 30.61
CA LEU A 205 10.77 -16.92 31.93
C LEU A 205 9.39 -17.22 32.56
N GLY A 206 8.67 -18.21 32.02
CA GLY A 206 7.42 -18.74 32.59
C GLY A 206 6.17 -17.89 32.35
N GLN A 207 6.11 -17.16 31.23
CA GLN A 207 5.02 -16.23 30.87
C GLN A 207 4.05 -16.82 29.83
N ASP A 208 3.89 -18.15 29.81
CA ASP A 208 3.11 -18.84 28.78
C ASP A 208 1.62 -18.46 28.78
N ALA A 209 1.07 -18.09 29.93
CA ALA A 209 -0.31 -17.66 30.05
C ALA A 209 -0.53 -16.31 29.35
N GLU A 210 0.38 -15.37 29.56
CA GLU A 210 0.40 -14.04 28.96
C GLU A 210 0.61 -14.13 27.44
N VAL A 211 1.56 -14.96 27.00
CA VAL A 211 1.80 -15.22 25.57
C VAL A 211 0.52 -15.71 24.90
N LYS A 212 -0.14 -16.73 25.46
CA LYS A 212 -1.40 -17.27 24.91
C LYS A 212 -2.53 -16.25 24.91
N ALA A 213 -2.62 -15.42 25.96
CA ALA A 213 -3.62 -14.36 26.03
C ALA A 213 -3.44 -13.32 24.91
N ILE A 214 -2.20 -12.91 24.62
CA ILE A 214 -1.89 -11.98 23.53
C ILE A 214 -2.16 -12.61 22.17
N LEU A 215 -1.69 -13.85 21.94
CA LEU A 215 -1.94 -14.55 20.68
C LEU A 215 -3.44 -14.68 20.38
N LYS A 216 -4.26 -14.96 21.40
CA LYS A 216 -5.72 -15.00 21.27
C LYS A 216 -6.31 -13.65 20.89
N LYS A 217 -5.78 -12.53 21.43
CA LYS A 217 -6.21 -11.18 21.03
C LYS A 217 -5.83 -10.87 19.58
N ILE A 218 -4.63 -11.27 19.14
CA ILE A 218 -4.19 -11.13 17.74
C ILE A 218 -5.09 -11.95 16.80
N GLU A 219 -5.43 -13.19 17.18
CA GLU A 219 -6.33 -14.04 16.40
C GLU A 219 -7.76 -13.48 16.29
N ALA A 220 -8.21 -12.69 17.27
CA ALA A 220 -9.54 -12.06 17.22
C ALA A 220 -9.65 -11.02 16.10
N LEU A 221 -8.55 -10.34 15.72
CA LEU A 221 -8.52 -9.32 14.67
C LEU A 221 -9.53 -8.17 14.87
N GLU A 222 -9.79 -7.82 16.13
CA GLU A 222 -10.73 -6.78 16.53
C GLU A 222 -10.01 -5.62 17.22
N LEU A 223 -10.63 -4.43 17.20
CA LEU A 223 -10.13 -3.31 18.01
C LEU A 223 -10.17 -3.71 19.49
N GLU A 224 -9.10 -3.48 20.24
CA GLU A 224 -9.05 -3.81 21.66
C GLU A 224 -10.08 -2.99 22.45
N GLN A 225 -11.16 -3.64 22.90
CA GLN A 225 -12.21 -3.05 23.75
C GLN A 225 -11.97 -3.31 25.25
N GLY A 226 -10.89 -4.01 25.60
CA GLY A 226 -10.58 -4.48 26.95
C GLY A 226 -9.47 -3.67 27.65
N PRO A 227 -8.96 -4.15 28.81
CA PRO A 227 -7.79 -3.53 29.43
C PRO A 227 -6.61 -3.61 28.46
N ALA A 228 -5.93 -2.47 28.30
CA ALA A 228 -4.77 -2.32 27.44
C ALA A 228 -3.72 -3.40 27.73
N THR A 229 -3.06 -3.87 26.68
CA THR A 229 -2.10 -4.97 26.79
C THR A 229 -0.88 -4.54 27.61
N ALA A 230 -0.56 -5.33 28.65
CA ALA A 230 0.57 -5.06 29.54
C ALA A 230 1.89 -5.37 28.82
N LEU A 231 2.63 -4.33 28.44
CA LEU A 231 3.89 -4.40 27.69
C LEU A 231 4.80 -3.26 28.15
N TYR A 232 6.11 -3.54 28.25
CA TYR A 232 7.14 -2.54 28.56
C TYR A 232 6.88 -1.78 29.87
N GLY A 233 6.50 -2.50 30.92
CA GLY A 233 6.22 -1.94 32.24
C GLY A 233 4.97 -1.06 32.32
N GLY A 234 4.14 -1.04 31.27
CA GLY A 234 2.93 -0.22 31.20
C GLY A 234 1.79 -0.92 30.47
N HIS A 235 0.70 -0.19 30.23
CA HIS A 235 -0.45 -0.68 29.47
C HIS A 235 -0.53 0.07 28.15
N ARG A 236 -0.56 -0.67 27.03
CA ARG A 236 -0.67 -0.09 25.68
C ARG A 236 -1.92 -0.59 24.98
N ALA A 237 -2.69 0.33 24.42
CA ALA A 237 -3.80 -0.01 23.55
C ALA A 237 -3.22 -0.50 22.22
N VAL A 238 -3.49 -1.75 21.87
CA VAL A 238 -3.06 -2.34 20.61
C VAL A 238 -4.28 -2.56 19.72
N ASP A 239 -4.26 -1.98 18.52
CA ASP A 239 -5.32 -2.24 17.54
C ASP A 239 -5.07 -3.57 16.82
N TYR A 240 -5.61 -4.66 17.38
CA TYR A 240 -5.46 -6.00 16.80
C TYR A 240 -6.15 -6.15 15.44
N SER A 241 -7.02 -5.22 15.02
CA SER A 241 -7.61 -5.24 13.68
C SER A 241 -6.58 -5.00 12.56
N GLN A 242 -5.44 -4.39 12.88
CA GLN A 242 -4.35 -4.18 11.90
C GLN A 242 -3.63 -5.48 11.54
N PHE A 243 -3.75 -6.54 12.34
CA PHE A 243 -3.10 -7.83 12.10
C PHE A 243 -3.77 -8.66 11.00
N LYS A 244 -4.87 -8.17 10.42
CA LYS A 244 -5.57 -8.83 9.30
C LYS A 244 -4.72 -8.73 8.03
N PRO A 245 -4.24 -9.86 7.46
CA PRO A 245 -3.43 -9.84 6.25
C PRO A 245 -4.19 -9.23 5.06
N ARG A 246 -3.47 -8.49 4.20
CA ARG A 246 -4.01 -7.77 3.03
C ARG A 246 -3.05 -7.91 1.85
N GLY A 247 -3.53 -7.67 0.63
CA GLY A 247 -2.68 -7.72 -0.57
C GLY A 247 -2.00 -9.08 -0.76
N HIS A 248 -0.71 -9.09 -1.11
CA HIS A 248 0.03 -10.33 -1.35
C HIS A 248 0.24 -11.20 -0.11
N TYR A 249 0.10 -10.66 1.11
CA TYR A 249 0.18 -11.46 2.33
C TYR A 249 -0.92 -12.51 2.45
N THR A 250 -1.99 -12.41 1.66
CA THR A 250 -3.07 -13.41 1.59
C THR A 250 -2.74 -14.62 0.71
N LYS A 251 -1.62 -14.59 -0.02
CA LYS A 251 -1.27 -15.63 -1.03
C LYS A 251 -0.82 -16.96 -0.39
N SER A 252 -0.30 -16.95 0.84
CA SER A 252 0.16 -18.16 1.53
C SER A 252 0.07 -18.04 3.05
N GLU A 253 0.02 -19.16 3.76
CA GLU A 253 0.02 -19.18 5.22
C GLU A 253 1.31 -18.57 5.80
N LEU A 254 2.46 -18.87 5.20
CA LEU A 254 3.76 -18.32 5.59
C LEU A 254 3.74 -16.78 5.55
N LEU A 255 3.19 -16.18 4.49
CA LEU A 255 3.11 -14.73 4.38
C LEU A 255 2.11 -14.13 5.38
N GLN A 256 1.03 -14.83 5.72
CA GLN A 256 0.10 -14.40 6.77
C GLN A 256 0.78 -14.41 8.16
N GLN A 257 1.55 -15.46 8.45
CA GLN A 257 2.33 -15.60 9.68
C GLN A 257 3.41 -14.51 9.78
N TYR A 258 4.20 -14.33 8.72
CA TYR A 258 5.20 -13.26 8.60
C TYR A 258 4.58 -11.87 8.79
N PHE A 259 3.47 -11.58 8.12
CA PHE A 259 2.78 -10.29 8.24
C PHE A 259 2.39 -10.01 9.70
N ARG A 260 1.76 -10.98 10.39
CA ARG A 260 1.36 -10.80 11.79
C ARG A 260 2.55 -10.58 12.71
N ALA A 261 3.66 -11.28 12.46
CA ALA A 261 4.89 -11.08 13.20
C ALA A 261 5.51 -9.70 12.97
N MET A 262 5.55 -9.22 11.73
CA MET A 262 6.05 -7.89 11.39
C MET A 262 5.14 -6.76 11.87
N MET A 263 3.85 -7.00 12.03
CA MET A 263 2.93 -6.04 12.66
C MET A 263 3.11 -5.98 14.19
N TRP A 264 3.66 -7.04 14.78
CA TRP A 264 3.94 -7.12 16.21
C TRP A 264 5.31 -6.51 16.58
N LEU A 265 6.34 -6.85 15.79
CA LEU A 265 7.71 -6.34 15.89
C LEU A 265 7.82 -4.85 15.53
#